data_AF-A0A8T6UU07-F1
#
_entry.id   AF-A0A8T6UU07-F1
#
_cell.length_a   1.000
_cell.length_b   1.000
_cell.length_c   1.000
_cell.angle_alpha   90.00
_cell.angle_beta   90.00
_cell.angle_gamma   90.00
#
_symmetry.space_group_name_H-M   'P 1'
#
loop_
_entity.id
_entity.type
_entity.pdbx_description
1 polymer ?
#
loop_
_entity_poly.entity_id
_entity_poly.type
_entity_poly.pdbx_seq_one_letter_code
_entity_poly.pdbx_strand_id
1 'polypeptide(L)'
;THGHGTFMAGIICRANDYLYFDLNLYMIRIGNPPLGPYEEAEAIRKAIQGPDGNVGTNDDADILSMSFGGPPSSIRYEAIKFASSRNVIMIAAAGNRGDGNTSTNEIDYP
;
A
#
# COMPACT_ATOMS: atom_id res chain seq x y z
N THR A 1 -12.40 -10.74 7.21
CA THR A 1 -13.36 -10.01 6.34
C THR A 1 -12.87 -10.09 4.90
N HIS A 2 -13.73 -10.50 3.98
CA HIS A 2 -13.43 -10.53 2.54
C HIS A 2 -14.15 -9.34 1.90
N GLY A 3 -13.44 -8.49 1.16
CA GLY A 3 -14.05 -7.34 0.44
C GLY A 3 -13.32 -6.00 0.58
N HIS A 4 -12.47 -5.82 1.58
CA HIS A 4 -11.73 -4.55 1.78
C HIS A 4 -10.87 -4.19 0.55
N GLY A 5 -10.04 -5.12 0.08
CA GLY A 5 -9.22 -4.91 -1.12
C GLY A 5 -10.05 -4.70 -2.39
N THR A 6 -11.17 -5.41 -2.54
CA THR A 6 -12.09 -5.25 -3.69
C THR A 6 -12.76 -3.88 -3.69
N PHE A 7 -13.18 -3.40 -2.52
CA PHE A 7 -13.74 -2.05 -2.37
C PHE A 7 -12.72 -0.98 -2.76
N MET A 8 -11.48 -1.07 -2.25
CA MET A 8 -10.41 -0.12 -2.60
C MET A 8 -10.07 -0.16 -4.09
N ALA A 9 -9.96 -1.35 -4.70
CA ALA A 9 -9.73 -1.49 -6.13
C ALA A 9 -10.83 -0.81 -6.97
N GLY A 10 -12.09 -0.89 -6.52
CA GLY A 10 -13.21 -0.19 -7.15
C GLY A 10 -13.17 1.33 -6.98
N ILE A 11 -12.59 1.87 -5.91
CA ILE A 11 -12.40 3.32 -5.78
C ILE A 11 -11.29 3.81 -6.73
N ILE A 12 -10.21 3.04 -6.88
CA ILE A 12 -9.02 3.46 -7.65
C ILE A 12 -9.25 3.30 -9.15
N CYS A 13 -9.70 2.12 -9.60
CA CYS A 13 -9.67 1.75 -11.02
C CYS A 13 -11.04 1.40 -11.60
N ARG A 14 -12.16 1.82 -10.98
CA ARG A 14 -13.47 1.57 -11.59
C ARG A 14 -13.57 2.30 -12.92
N ALA A 15 -13.50 1.52 -14.00
CA ALA A 15 -13.90 1.97 -15.31
C ALA A 15 -15.36 2.38 -15.26
N ASN A 16 -15.64 3.62 -15.65
CA ASN A 16 -16.97 4.13 -15.95
C ASN A 16 -16.92 4.70 -17.36
N ASP A 17 -18.07 4.79 -18.03
CA ASP A 17 -18.18 5.20 -19.44
C ASP A 17 -17.59 6.58 -19.79
N TYR A 18 -17.18 7.36 -18.78
CA TYR A 18 -16.69 8.74 -18.92
C TYR A 18 -15.23 8.95 -18.49
N LEU A 19 -14.60 8.01 -17.78
CA LEU A 19 -13.21 8.11 -17.31
C LEU A 19 -12.49 6.81 -17.64
N TYR A 20 -11.83 6.81 -18.80
CA TYR A 20 -10.97 5.72 -19.24
C TYR A 20 -9.53 6.10 -18.92
N PHE A 21 -9.03 5.65 -17.77
CA PHE A 21 -7.59 5.64 -17.51
C PHE A 21 -7.08 4.24 -17.85
N ASP A 22 -6.09 4.16 -18.73
CA ASP A 22 -5.40 2.91 -19.05
C ASP A 22 -4.44 2.56 -17.90
N LEU A 23 -4.99 1.98 -16.84
CA LEU A 23 -4.27 1.61 -15.63
C LEU A 23 -4.20 0.10 -15.50
N ASN A 24 -2.98 -0.40 -15.24
CA ASN A 24 -2.78 -1.77 -14.79
C ASN A 24 -2.82 -1.81 -13.26
N LEU A 25 -3.69 -2.63 -12.70
CA LEU A 25 -3.80 -2.80 -11.24
C LEU A 25 -3.21 -4.14 -10.81
N TYR A 26 -2.16 -4.10 -10.00
CA TYR A 26 -1.59 -5.28 -9.36
C TYR A 26 -2.14 -5.45 -7.94
N MET A 27 -2.78 -6.59 -7.69
CA MET A 27 -3.37 -6.93 -6.39
C MET A 27 -2.45 -7.82 -5.59
N ILE A 28 -1.84 -7.27 -4.54
CA ILE A 28 -0.99 -8.04 -3.61
C ILE A 28 -1.80 -8.37 -2.36
N ARG A 29 -2.13 -9.66 -2.18
CA ARG A 29 -2.73 -10.14 -0.94
C ARG A 29 -1.64 -10.41 0.09
N ILE A 30 -1.69 -9.68 1.20
CA ILE A 30 -0.64 -9.68 2.23
C ILE A 30 -0.93 -10.61 3.41
N GLY A 31 -2.17 -11.05 3.57
CA GLY A 31 -2.57 -12.00 4.62
C GLY A 31 -4.02 -11.79 5.06
N ASN A 32 -4.37 -12.41 6.19
CA ASN A 32 -5.60 -12.09 6.91
C ASN A 32 -5.21 -11.26 8.14
N PRO A 33 -5.91 -10.15 8.44
CA PRO A 33 -5.62 -9.34 9.61
C PRO A 33 -5.80 -10.11 10.93
N PRO A 34 -5.06 -9.76 12.00
CA PRO A 34 -4.08 -8.66 12.05
C PRO A 34 -2.80 -8.99 11.28
N LEU A 35 -2.28 -8.01 10.55
CA LEU A 35 -1.05 -8.15 9.78
C LEU A 35 0.14 -7.73 10.64
N GLY A 36 1.28 -8.36 10.39
CA GLY A 36 2.55 -7.99 11.01
C GLY A 36 3.39 -7.08 10.11
N PRO A 37 4.40 -6.41 10.68
CA PRO A 37 5.31 -5.56 9.92
C PRO A 37 6.13 -6.32 8.87
N TYR A 38 6.28 -7.64 9.02
CA TYR A 38 7.00 -8.48 8.06
C TYR A 38 6.17 -8.67 6.78
N GLU A 39 4.91 -9.08 6.91
CA GLU A 39 4.00 -9.28 5.77
C GLU A 39 3.81 -7.98 4.98
N GLU A 40 3.68 -6.86 5.69
CA GLU A 40 3.57 -5.52 5.10
C GLU A 40 4.83 -5.12 4.34
N ALA A 41 6.02 -5.30 4.93
CA ALA A 41 7.29 -4.98 4.28
C ALA A 41 7.55 -5.84 3.05
N GLU A 42 7.26 -7.13 3.12
CA GLU A 42 7.39 -8.03 1.97
C GLU A 42 6.43 -7.66 0.84
N ALA A 43 5.21 -7.21 1.17
CA ALA A 43 4.28 -6.74 0.17
C ALA A 43 4.76 -5.47 -0.54
N ILE A 44 5.32 -4.52 0.21
CA ILE A 44 5.93 -3.31 -0.35
C ILE A 44 7.04 -3.72 -1.32
N ARG A 45 7.97 -4.59 -0.90
CA ARG A 45 9.06 -5.06 -1.77
C ARG A 45 8.56 -5.73 -3.05
N LYS A 46 7.56 -6.61 -2.93
CA LYS A 46 6.95 -7.28 -4.08
C LYS A 46 6.27 -6.31 -5.04
N ALA A 47 5.64 -5.24 -4.55
CA ALA A 47 5.08 -4.22 -5.42
C ALA A 47 6.16 -3.50 -6.23
N ILE A 48 7.31 -3.23 -5.60
CA ILE A 48 8.45 -2.57 -6.26
C ILE A 48 9.13 -3.50 -7.28
N GLN A 49 9.16 -4.80 -7.00
CA GLN A 49 9.73 -5.82 -7.90
C GLN A 49 8.80 -6.22 -9.06
N GLY A 50 7.58 -5.71 -9.09
CA GLY A 50 6.60 -6.12 -10.09
C GLY A 50 6.26 -7.63 -10.09
N PRO A 51 5.39 -8.05 -11.04
CA PRO A 51 5.08 -9.46 -11.32
C PRO A 51 6.28 -10.37 -11.61
N ASP A 52 7.34 -9.86 -12.24
CA ASP A 52 8.51 -10.66 -12.65
C ASP A 52 9.55 -10.89 -11.53
N GLY A 53 9.47 -10.13 -10.43
CA GLY A 53 10.34 -10.25 -9.27
C GLY A 53 11.66 -9.45 -9.38
N ASN A 54 11.86 -8.69 -10.45
CA ASN A 54 13.04 -7.89 -10.70
C ASN A 54 12.73 -6.40 -10.50
N VAL A 55 13.74 -5.61 -10.14
CA VAL A 55 13.55 -4.17 -9.94
C VAL A 55 14.11 -3.43 -11.13
N GLY A 56 13.38 -2.42 -11.59
CA GLY A 56 13.73 -1.57 -12.72
C GLY A 56 13.26 -2.13 -14.05
N THR A 57 12.25 -3.00 -14.05
CA THR A 57 11.60 -3.52 -15.25
C THR A 57 10.31 -2.75 -15.52
N ASN A 58 9.70 -2.98 -16.68
CA ASN A 58 8.52 -2.23 -17.12
C ASN A 58 7.25 -2.54 -16.31
N ASP A 59 7.29 -3.56 -15.45
CA ASP A 59 6.19 -4.04 -14.63
C ASP A 59 6.36 -3.67 -13.13
N ASP A 60 7.39 -2.90 -12.78
CA ASP A 60 7.49 -2.20 -11.51
C ASP A 60 6.27 -1.30 -11.28
N ALA A 61 5.77 -1.22 -10.04
CA ALA A 61 4.65 -0.33 -9.73
C ALA A 61 5.09 1.14 -9.65
N ASP A 62 4.44 2.02 -10.42
CA ASP A 62 4.64 3.48 -10.31
C ASP A 62 3.97 4.09 -9.07
N ILE A 63 2.83 3.52 -8.67
CA ILE A 63 2.01 3.99 -7.54
C ILE A 63 1.71 2.82 -6.62
N LEU A 64 1.98 3.00 -5.33
CA LEU A 64 1.72 2.04 -4.28
C LEU A 64 0.64 2.59 -3.32
N SER A 65 -0.56 2.02 -3.39
CA SER A 65 -1.66 2.33 -2.48
C SER A 65 -1.74 1.33 -1.33
N MET A 66 -1.56 1.80 -0.09
CA MET A 66 -1.54 0.99 1.12
C MET A 66 -2.68 1.41 2.06
N SER A 67 -3.64 0.52 2.24
CA SER A 67 -4.76 0.70 3.18
C SER A 67 -4.61 -0.22 4.39
N PHE A 68 -3.42 -0.25 4.96
CA PHE A 68 -3.06 -0.92 6.20
C PHE A 68 -2.13 0.01 7.00
N GLY A 69 -2.01 -0.24 8.30
CA GLY A 69 -1.11 0.50 9.17
C GLY A 69 -1.06 -0.07 10.58
N GLY A 70 -0.02 0.29 11.32
CA GLY A 70 0.24 -0.16 12.69
C GLY A 70 1.42 0.55 13.34
N PRO A 71 1.86 0.08 14.53
CA PRO A 71 2.90 0.73 15.32
C PRO A 71 4.27 0.75 14.60
N PRO A 72 5.19 1.65 14.96
CA PRO A 72 6.48 1.81 14.31
C PRO A 72 7.28 0.49 14.28
N SER A 73 7.93 0.22 13.14
CA SER A 73 8.76 -0.98 12.93
C SER A 73 9.92 -0.67 11.99
N SER A 74 11.13 -1.10 12.36
CA SER A 74 12.33 -0.95 11.53
C SER A 74 12.21 -1.70 10.20
N ILE A 75 11.58 -2.87 10.21
CA ILE A 75 11.40 -3.70 9.01
C ILE A 75 10.51 -2.97 7.99
N ARG A 76 9.43 -2.36 8.46
CA ARG A 76 8.55 -1.54 7.62
C ARG A 76 9.27 -0.28 7.12
N TYR A 77 10.00 0.39 8.00
CA TYR A 77 10.75 1.60 7.65
C TYR A 77 11.77 1.37 6.53
N GLU A 78 12.53 0.27 6.58
CA GLU A 78 13.49 -0.05 5.51
C GLU A 78 12.79 -0.42 4.19
N ALA A 79 11.61 -1.03 4.23
CA ALA A 79 10.82 -1.28 3.01
C ALA A 79 10.30 0.04 2.39
N ILE A 80 9.85 0.99 3.21
CA ILE A 80 9.44 2.33 2.74
C ILE A 80 10.62 3.11 2.17
N LYS A 81 11.78 3.07 2.81
CA LYS A 81 13.00 3.67 2.24
C LYS A 81 13.40 3.04 0.91
N PHE A 82 13.28 1.71 0.81
CA PHE A 82 13.53 1.01 -0.44
C PHE A 82 12.57 1.47 -1.54
N ALA A 83 11.27 1.53 -1.29
CA ALA A 83 10.28 2.06 -2.23
C ALA A 83 10.54 3.52 -2.62
N SER A 84 10.84 4.39 -1.64
CA SER A 84 11.18 5.79 -1.89
C SER A 84 12.41 5.94 -2.78
N SER A 85 13.40 5.04 -2.68
CA SER A 85 14.60 5.07 -3.52
C SER A 85 14.35 4.70 -4.98
N ARG A 86 13.14 4.21 -5.32
CA ARG A 86 12.74 3.78 -6.65
C ARG A 86 11.77 4.74 -7.35
N ASN A 87 11.58 5.95 -6.82
CA ASN A 87 10.67 6.97 -7.36
C ASN A 87 9.20 6.54 -7.44
N VAL A 88 8.80 5.59 -6.60
CA VAL A 88 7.41 5.13 -6.51
C VAL A 88 6.61 6.09 -5.63
N ILE A 89 5.43 6.50 -6.09
CA ILE A 89 4.51 7.33 -5.32
C ILE A 89 3.77 6.43 -4.32
N MET A 90 3.97 6.69 -3.03
CA MET A 90 3.32 5.93 -1.95
C MET A 90 2.14 6.71 -1.38
N ILE A 91 0.98 6.06 -1.28
CA ILE A 91 -0.24 6.58 -0.66
C ILE A 91 -0.59 5.67 0.51
N ALA A 92 -0.56 6.20 1.74
CA ALA A 92 -0.83 5.46 2.96
C ALA A 92 -2.07 5.98 3.69
N ALA A 93 -2.81 5.07 4.34
CA ALA A 93 -3.87 5.44 5.27
C ALA A 93 -3.25 5.97 6.57
N ALA A 94 -3.76 7.10 7.09
CA ALA A 94 -3.27 7.69 8.34
C ALA A 94 -3.59 6.87 9.60
N GLY A 95 -4.53 5.92 9.49
CA GLY A 95 -5.00 5.09 10.61
C GLY A 95 -6.39 5.51 11.13
N ASN A 96 -7.02 4.61 11.86
CA ASN A 96 -8.39 4.76 12.37
C ASN A 96 -8.45 4.76 13.91
N ARG A 97 -7.37 5.20 14.57
CA ARG A 97 -7.21 5.15 16.03
C ARG A 97 -7.60 6.44 16.75
N GLY A 98 -8.14 7.42 16.03
CA GLY A 98 -8.46 8.73 16.58
C GLY A 98 -9.34 8.68 17.82
N ASP A 99 -9.00 9.49 18.81
CA ASP A 99 -9.76 9.62 20.06
C ASP A 99 -10.77 10.80 20.02
N GLY A 100 -10.81 11.55 18.93
CA GLY A 100 -11.67 12.71 18.71
C GLY A 100 -11.11 14.01 19.31
N ASN A 101 -9.91 14.00 19.88
CA ASN A 101 -9.24 15.16 20.44
C ASN A 101 -8.19 15.70 19.45
N THR A 102 -8.39 16.92 18.94
CA THR A 102 -7.45 17.54 18.00
C THR A 102 -6.10 17.93 18.61
N SER A 103 -5.92 17.74 19.91
CA SER A 103 -4.67 18.04 20.63
C SER A 103 -3.76 16.82 20.80
N THR A 104 -4.25 15.63 20.47
CA THR A 104 -3.49 14.38 20.50
C THR A 104 -3.14 13.96 19.07
N ASN A 105 -2.09 13.15 18.93
CA ASN A 105 -1.63 12.63 17.65
C ASN A 105 -1.64 11.10 17.72
N GLU A 106 -2.55 10.48 16.96
CA GLU A 106 -2.59 9.04 16.80
C GLU A 106 -1.89 8.66 15.50
N ILE A 107 -0.66 8.14 15.62
CA ILE A 107 0.23 7.89 14.48
C ILE A 107 0.26 6.38 14.19
N ASP A 108 -0.16 5.99 13.00
CA ASP A 108 0.08 4.65 12.42
C ASP A 108 1.12 4.75 11.28
N TYR A 109 1.74 3.61 10.97
CA TYR A 109 2.74 3.42 9.91
C TYR A 109 2.34 2.21 9.03
N PRO A 110 2.62 2.12 7.71
CA PRO A 110 3.71 2.77 7.01
C PRO A 110 3.61 4.28 6.98
#